data_AF-A0A6S6SEK5-F1
#
_entry.id   AF-A0A6S6SEK5-F1
#
_cell.length_a   1.000
_cell.length_b   1.000
_cell.length_c   1.000
_cell.angle_alpha   90.00
_cell.angle_beta   90.00
_cell.angle_gamma   90.00
#
_symmetry.space_group_name_H-M   'P 1'
#
loop_
_entity.id
_entity.type
_entity.pdbx_description
1 polymer ?
#
loop_
_entity_poly.entity_id
_entity_poly.type
_entity_poly.pdbx_seq_one_letter_code
_entity_poly.pdbx_strand_id
1 'polypeptide(L)' 'MKKKELASLLNVTVETLRNWEKDKPELVRLINLGLQTDKQIEFTRKLLEELEKIKEQSEDGKFNLK' A
#
# COMPACT_ATOMS: atom_id res chain seq x y z
N MET A 1 -0.02 -1.40 9.57
CA MET A 1 1.10 -0.70 10.20
C MET A 1 0.65 -0.13 11.54
N LYS A 2 1.32 -0.46 12.63
CA LYS A 2 1.09 0.09 13.98
C LYS A 2 1.90 1.38 14.17
N LYS A 3 1.49 2.25 15.10
CA LYS A 3 2.18 3.54 15.39
C LYS A 3 3.66 3.36 15.78
N LYS A 4 4.00 2.26 16.46
CA LYS A 4 5.40 1.89 16.78
C LYS A 4 6.23 1.55 15.54
N GLU A 5 5.63 0.88 14.56
CA GLU A 5 6.30 0.54 13.29
C GLU A 5 6.55 1.81 12.48
N LEU A 6 5.58 2.72 12.44
CA LEU A 6 5.76 4.03 11.78
C LEU A 6 6.85 4.86 12.46
N ALA A 7 6.89 4.86 13.79
CA ALA A 7 7.93 5.56 14.56
C ALA A 7 9.32 4.99 14.25
N SER A 8 9.44 3.65 14.20
CA SER A 8 10.67 2.98 13.79
C SER A 8 11.06 3.31 12.35
N LEU A 9 10.10 3.29 11.41
CA LEU A 9 10.33 3.58 10.00
C LEU A 9 10.84 5.01 9.78
N LEU A 10 10.26 5.97 10.49
CA LEU A 10 10.61 7.39 10.38
C LEU A 10 11.75 7.81 11.31
N ASN A 11 12.32 6.86 12.08
CA ASN A 11 13.35 7.10 13.08
C ASN A 11 12.99 8.22 14.06
N VAL A 12 11.77 8.17 14.60
CA VAL A 12 11.26 9.10 15.62
C VAL A 12 10.64 8.34 16.78
N THR A 13 10.33 9.05 17.87
CA THR A 13 9.58 8.46 18.98
C THR A 13 8.09 8.42 18.68
N VAL A 14 7.36 7.52 19.35
CA VAL A 14 5.89 7.50 19.29
C VAL A 14 5.28 8.80 19.81
N GLU A 15 5.95 9.45 20.77
CA GLU A 15 5.52 10.74 21.32
C GLU A 15 5.65 11.86 20.28
N THR A 16 6.74 11.87 19.50
CA THR A 16 6.92 12.78 18.37
C THR A 16 5.76 12.64 17.36
N LEU A 17 5.32 11.42 17.06
CA LEU A 17 4.17 11.19 16.19
C LEU A 17 2.87 11.75 16.78
N ARG A 18 2.65 11.60 18.10
CA ARG A 18 1.48 12.19 18.78
C ARG A 18 1.50 13.72 18.71
N ASN A 19 2.67 14.32 18.89
CA ASN A 19 2.83 15.76 18.76
C ASN A 19 2.57 16.23 17.32
N TRP A 20 2.99 15.48 16.31
CA TRP A 20 2.68 15.80 14.91
C TRP A 20 1.19 15.73 14.59
N GLU A 21 0.46 14.77 15.15
CA GLU A 21 -1.01 14.70 15.00
C GLU A 21 -1.71 15.97 15.50
N LYS A 22 -1.19 16.58 16.57
CA LYS A 22 -1.75 17.81 17.15
C LYS A 22 -1.23 19.07 16.44
N ASP A 23 0.07 19.17 16.28
CA ASP A 23 0.75 20.43 15.95
C ASP A 23 1.09 20.55 14.45
N LYS A 24 1.01 19.44 13.69
CA LYS A 24 1.38 19.37 12.26
C LYS A 24 0.43 18.48 11.45
N PRO A 25 -0.89 18.80 11.40
CA PRO A 25 -1.88 17.97 10.71
C PRO A 25 -1.56 17.75 9.22
N GLU A 26 -1.02 18.76 8.52
CA GLU A 26 -0.62 18.61 7.11
C GLU A 26 0.56 17.64 6.92
N LEU A 27 1.52 17.61 7.85
CA LEU A 27 2.61 16.63 7.81
C LEU A 27 2.05 15.20 7.92
N VAL A 28 1.11 15.00 8.85
CA VAL A 28 0.46 13.70 9.03
C VAL A 28 -0.36 13.31 7.81
N ARG A 29 -1.09 14.26 7.19
CA ARG A 29 -1.82 14.04 5.94
C ARG A 29 -0.88 13.57 4.82
N LEU A 30 0.27 14.23 4.64
CA LEU A 30 1.25 13.87 3.62
C LEU A 30 1.88 12.49 3.85
N ILE A 31 2.24 12.17 5.10
CA ILE A 31 2.77 10.83 5.45
C ILE A 31 1.73 9.76 5.15
N ASN A 32 0.48 9.96 5.57
CA ASN A 32 -0.61 9.01 5.31
C ASN A 32 -0.86 8.81 3.82
N LEU A 33 -0.82 9.90 3.03
CA LEU A 33 -0.96 9.84 1.59
C LEU A 33 0.13 8.94 0.98
N GLY A 34 1.41 9.17 1.33
CA GLY A 34 2.51 8.34 0.85
C GLY A 34 2.34 6.85 1.19
N LEU A 35 2.01 6.54 2.46
CA LEU A 35 1.78 5.17 2.92
C LEU A 35 0.60 4.48 2.21
N GLN A 36 -0.46 5.24 1.87
CA GLN A 36 -1.60 4.71 1.12
C GLN A 36 -1.23 4.50 -0.35
N THR A 37 -0.49 5.43 -0.95
CA THR A 37 0.01 5.31 -2.33
C THR A 37 0.87 4.07 -2.50
N ASP A 38 1.82 3.81 -1.59
CA ASP A 38 2.69 2.62 -1.66
C ASP A 38 1.89 1.31 -1.61
N LYS A 39 0.90 1.23 -0.71
CA LYS A 39 0.01 0.06 -0.61
C LYS A 39 -0.81 -0.13 -1.89
N GLN A 40 -1.31 0.96 -2.46
CA GLN A 40 -2.12 0.88 -3.66
C GLN A 40 -1.28 0.43 -4.87
N ILE A 41 -0.03 0.89 -4.96
CA ILE A 41 0.93 0.43 -5.98
C ILE A 41 1.16 -1.08 -5.85
N GLU A 42 1.42 -1.58 -4.63
CA GLU A 42 1.62 -3.01 -4.39
C GLU A 42 0.39 -3.84 -4.76
N PHE A 43 -0.80 -3.37 -4.36
CA PHE A 43 -2.06 -4.04 -4.71
C PHE A 43 -2.30 -4.06 -6.22
N THR A 44 -2.10 -2.94 -6.91
CA THR A 44 -2.26 -2.85 -8.36
C THR A 44 -1.28 -3.77 -9.10
N ARG A 45 -0.05 -3.96 -8.60
CA ARG A 45 0.88 -4.95 -9.16
C ARG A 45 0.34 -6.38 -9.06
N LYS A 46 -0.22 -6.76 -7.91
CA LYS A 46 -0.84 -8.08 -7.74
C LYS A 46 -2.02 -8.29 -8.67
N LEU A 47 -2.86 -7.26 -8.86
CA LEU A 47 -3.95 -7.32 -9.84
C LEU A 47 -3.43 -7.53 -11.27
N LEU A 48 -2.35 -6.85 -11.64
CA LEU A 48 -1.72 -7.04 -12.95
C LEU A 48 -1.23 -8.49 -13.12
N GLU A 49 -0.55 -9.04 -12.12
CA GLU A 49 -0.08 -10.44 -12.13
C GLU A 49 -1.24 -11.44 -12.28
N GLU A 50 -2.39 -11.18 -11.65
CA GLU A 50 -3.59 -12.02 -11.81
C GLU A 50 -4.17 -11.93 -13.22
N LEU A 51 -4.23 -10.73 -13.81
CA LEU A 51 -4.69 -10.52 -15.18
C LEU A 51 -3.77 -11.21 -16.20
N GLU A 52 -2.45 -11.15 -15.99
CA GLU A 52 -1.47 -11.85 -16.83
C GLU A 52 -1.64 -13.36 -16.77
N LYS A 53 -1.87 -13.93 -15.58
CA LYS A 53 -2.18 -15.38 -15.43
C LYS A 53 -3.46 -15.78 -16.16
N ILE A 54 -4.52 -14.96 -16.09
CA ILE A 54 -5.77 -15.22 -16.82
C ILE A 54 -5.52 -15.22 -18.33
N LYS A 55 -4.72 -14.26 -18.81
CA LYS A 55 -4.33 -14.19 -20.21
C LYS A 55 -3.57 -15.44 -20.65
N GLU A 56 -2.54 -15.85 -19.90
CA GLU A 56 -1.75 -17.06 -20.17
C GLU A 56 -2.65 -18.32 -20.23
N GLN A 57 -3.55 -18.51 -19.27
CA GLN A 57 -4.50 -19.63 -19.25
C GLN A 57 -5.47 -19.63 -20.46
N SER A 58 -5.69 -18.47 -21.07
CA SER A 58 -6.58 -18.32 -22.23
C SER A 58 -5.85 -18.59 -23.56
N GLU A 59 -4.51 -18.58 -23.57
CA GLU A 59 -3.68 -18.88 -24.74
C GLU A 59 -3.64 -20.38 -25.09
N ASP A 60 -4.14 -21.24 -24.19
CA ASP A 60 -4.28 -22.70 -24.40
C ASP A 60 -5.28 -23.09 -25.51
N GLY A 61 -5.95 -22.12 -26.14
CA GLY A 61 -6.78 -22.29 -27.33
C GLY A 61 -8.04 -23.13 -27.13
N LYS A 62 -8.39 -23.46 -25.88
CA LYS A 62 -9.55 -24.27 -25.52
C LYS A 62 -10.61 -23.42 -24.83
N PHE A 63 -11.86 -23.60 -25.23
CA PHE A 63 -13.01 -22.99 -24.55
C PHE A 63 -13.17 -23.61 -23.15
N ASN A 64 -12.88 -22.84 -22.10
CA ASN A 64 -13.23 -23.18 -20.72
C ASN A 64 -14.65 -22.72 -20.40
N LEU A 65 -15.64 -23.35 -21.03
CA LEU A 65 -17.07 -23.10 -20.78
C LEU A 65 -17.58 -24.12 -19.76
N LYS A 66 -18.21 -23.65 -18.68
CA LYS A 66 -18.99 -24.50 -17.76
C LYS A 66 -20.35 -24.82 -18.35
#